data_AF-A0A8C6RI93-F1
#
_entry.id   AF-A0A8C6RI93-F1
#
_cell.length_a   1.000
_cell.length_b   1.000
_cell.length_c   1.000
_cell.angle_alpha   90.00
_cell.angle_beta   90.00
_cell.angle_gamma   90.00
#
_symmetry.space_group_name_H-M   'P 1'
#
loop_
_entity.id
_entity.type
_entity.pdbx_description
1 polymer ?
#
loop_
_entity_poly.entity_id
_entity_poly.type
_entity_poly.pdbx_seq_one_letter_code
_entity_poly.pdbx_strand_id
1 'polypeptide(L)'
;MSRVAATLRGWARPRGRPRNTTPAPGNQTGICAQLQPPPQGTLQVLRGDGTSLGTVLVFHCPSGHQMVGSGLLTCAWKGSIADWSSGTPVCKSVPPHETFGFKVAVIASIVSCAIILLMSMAFLTCCLLKCVKKSEQRRANRYSGLGPFLEVGLPCL
;
A
#
# COMPACT_ATOMS: atom_id res chain seq x y z
N MET A 1 10.91 -88.28 10.94
CA MET A 1 9.55 -87.75 11.21
C MET A 1 9.67 -86.41 11.91
N SER A 2 9.21 -85.36 11.24
CA SER A 2 8.75 -84.04 11.71
C SER A 2 9.65 -83.12 12.55
N ARG A 3 10.13 -82.03 11.93
CA ARG A 3 9.64 -80.64 12.11
C ARG A 3 10.63 -79.62 11.53
N VAL A 4 10.21 -78.76 10.58
CA VAL A 4 10.41 -77.29 10.57
C VAL A 4 9.26 -76.65 9.75
N ALA A 5 8.81 -75.47 10.19
CA ALA A 5 7.61 -74.73 9.81
C ALA A 5 7.74 -73.91 8.50
N ALA A 6 6.59 -73.56 7.89
CA ALA A 6 6.45 -72.40 7.00
C ALA A 6 5.01 -71.84 7.01
N THR A 7 4.85 -70.82 7.86
CA THR A 7 3.98 -69.63 7.76
C THR A 7 2.88 -69.57 6.68
N LEU A 8 1.62 -69.59 7.15
CA LEU A 8 0.46 -69.07 6.41
C LEU A 8 0.66 -67.56 6.16
N ARG A 9 0.87 -67.17 4.89
CA ARG A 9 0.90 -65.77 4.49
C ARG A 9 -0.50 -65.18 4.56
N GLY A 10 -0.73 -64.39 5.60
CA GLY A 10 -1.94 -63.62 5.81
C GLY A 10 -2.11 -62.52 4.77
N TRP A 11 -3.33 -62.35 4.28
CA TRP A 11 -3.81 -61.10 3.71
C TRP A 11 -4.61 -60.37 4.77
N ALA A 12 -3.90 -59.55 5.54
CA ALA A 12 -4.51 -58.60 6.45
C ALA A 12 -5.27 -57.56 5.63
N ARG A 13 -6.58 -57.47 5.82
CA ARG A 13 -7.38 -56.32 5.38
C ARG A 13 -6.75 -55.06 6.03
N PRO A 14 -6.39 -54.01 5.27
CA PRO A 14 -6.03 -52.75 5.89
C PRO A 14 -7.28 -52.23 6.59
N ARG A 15 -7.26 -52.22 7.93
CA ARG A 15 -8.20 -51.42 8.71
C ARG A 15 -8.01 -49.99 8.25
N GLY A 16 -9.01 -49.45 7.55
CA GLY A 16 -9.09 -48.04 7.27
C GLY A 16 -8.86 -47.29 8.58
N ARG A 17 -7.81 -46.48 8.59
CA ARG A 17 -7.52 -45.53 9.66
C ARG A 17 -8.82 -44.77 9.94
N PRO A 18 -9.35 -44.75 11.18
CA PRO A 18 -10.37 -43.80 11.51
C PRO A 18 -9.73 -42.44 11.27
N ARG A 19 -10.24 -41.73 10.26
CA ARG A 19 -9.96 -40.32 10.11
C ARG A 19 -10.43 -39.72 11.44
N ASN A 20 -9.49 -39.37 12.32
CA ASN A 20 -9.74 -38.42 13.39
C ASN A 20 -10.04 -37.09 12.70
N THR A 21 -11.23 -37.01 12.12
CA THR A 21 -11.90 -35.76 11.85
C THR A 21 -12.26 -35.30 13.25
N THR A 22 -11.39 -34.51 13.87
CA THR A 22 -11.79 -33.62 14.95
C THR A 22 -13.10 -32.99 14.48
N PRO A 23 -14.21 -33.12 15.21
CA PRO A 23 -15.43 -32.43 14.86
C PRO A 23 -15.10 -30.94 14.99
N ALA A 24 -14.70 -30.31 13.89
CA ALA A 24 -14.85 -28.88 13.75
C ALA A 24 -16.34 -28.62 14.05
N PRO A 25 -16.70 -27.60 14.85
CA PRO A 25 -18.07 -27.29 15.21
C PRO A 25 -18.81 -26.85 13.94
N GLY A 26 -19.22 -27.85 13.17
CA GLY A 26 -19.80 -27.70 11.88
C GLY A 26 -21.25 -27.37 12.09
N ASN A 27 -21.55 -26.09 12.05
CA ASN A 27 -22.89 -25.62 12.24
C ASN A 27 -23.74 -25.95 11.01
N GLN A 28 -24.51 -27.02 11.10
CA GLN A 28 -25.44 -27.50 10.07
C GLN A 28 -26.62 -26.54 9.86
N THR A 29 -26.74 -25.49 10.70
CA THR A 29 -27.86 -24.53 10.65
C THR A 29 -27.64 -23.36 9.68
N GLY A 30 -26.55 -23.36 8.90
CA GLY A 30 -26.30 -22.25 7.97
C GLY A 30 -25.85 -20.96 8.69
N ILE A 31 -25.12 -21.10 9.80
CA ILE A 31 -24.61 -19.98 10.58
C ILE A 31 -23.13 -20.23 10.85
N CYS A 32 -22.26 -19.28 10.58
CA CYS A 32 -20.82 -19.39 10.84
C CYS A 32 -20.49 -19.15 12.32
N ALA A 33 -19.32 -19.62 12.75
CA ALA A 33 -18.83 -19.39 14.10
C ALA A 33 -18.72 -17.88 14.40
N GLN A 34 -19.20 -17.46 15.57
CA GLN A 34 -19.08 -16.07 16.00
C GLN A 34 -17.62 -15.72 16.25
N LEU A 35 -17.12 -14.73 15.51
CA LEU A 35 -15.76 -14.22 15.66
C LEU A 35 -15.75 -13.11 16.70
N GLN A 36 -14.88 -13.22 17.70
CA GLN A 36 -14.63 -12.13 18.64
C GLN A 36 -13.68 -11.10 18.00
N PRO A 37 -13.82 -9.80 18.31
CA PRO A 37 -12.86 -8.79 17.89
C PRO A 37 -11.44 -9.17 18.36
N PRO A 38 -10.45 -9.28 17.47
CA PRO A 38 -9.10 -9.66 17.87
C PRO A 38 -8.44 -8.56 18.71
N PRO A 39 -7.60 -8.90 19.71
CA PRO A 39 -6.77 -7.92 20.38
C PRO A 39 -5.83 -7.30 19.33
N GLN A 40 -5.70 -5.97 19.33
CA GLN A 40 -4.92 -5.22 18.33
C GLN A 40 -5.55 -5.12 16.92
N GLY A 41 -6.86 -5.31 16.77
CA GLY A 41 -7.56 -5.06 15.50
C GLY A 41 -9.03 -4.68 15.70
N THR A 42 -9.68 -4.16 14.66
CA THR A 42 -11.14 -3.96 14.66
C THR A 42 -11.78 -4.91 13.66
N LEU A 43 -12.90 -5.49 14.07
CA LEU A 43 -13.76 -6.31 13.23
C LEU A 43 -15.02 -5.50 12.91
N GLN A 44 -15.32 -5.34 11.62
CA GLN A 44 -16.48 -4.62 11.14
C GLN A 44 -17.32 -5.54 10.26
N VAL A 45 -18.64 -5.46 10.43
CA VAL A 45 -19.59 -6.20 9.58
C VAL A 45 -19.87 -5.33 8.36
N LEU A 46 -19.42 -5.76 7.19
CA LEU A 46 -19.67 -5.06 5.93
C LEU A 46 -21.06 -5.41 5.36
N ARG A 47 -21.54 -6.63 5.63
CA ARG A 47 -22.84 -7.12 5.16
C ARG A 47 -23.38 -8.21 6.09
N GLY A 48 -24.68 -8.22 6.36
CA GLY A 48 -25.35 -9.27 7.15
C GLY A 48 -25.35 -8.99 8.66
N ASP A 49 -25.60 -10.02 9.45
CA ASP A 49 -25.83 -9.92 10.91
C ASP A 49 -24.62 -10.39 11.74
N GLY A 50 -23.48 -10.61 11.12
CA GLY A 50 -22.23 -11.01 11.77
C GLY A 50 -21.94 -12.52 11.75
N THR A 51 -22.96 -13.36 11.64
CA THR A 51 -22.80 -14.84 11.62
C THR A 51 -23.65 -15.57 10.59
N SER A 52 -24.66 -14.93 10.01
CA SER A 52 -25.56 -15.53 9.01
C SER A 52 -24.83 -15.85 7.70
N LEU A 53 -25.29 -16.84 6.93
CA LEU A 53 -24.80 -17.07 5.57
C LEU A 53 -24.87 -15.81 4.71
N GLY A 54 -23.82 -15.57 3.92
CA GLY A 54 -23.68 -14.36 3.13
C GLY A 54 -23.20 -13.14 3.91
N THR A 55 -22.98 -13.27 5.24
CA THR A 55 -22.33 -12.21 6.02
C THR A 55 -20.91 -12.00 5.55
N VAL A 56 -20.52 -10.73 5.41
CA VAL A 56 -19.16 -10.32 5.06
C VAL A 56 -18.58 -9.50 6.21
N LEU A 57 -17.44 -9.95 6.73
CA LEU A 57 -16.68 -9.30 7.78
C LEU A 57 -15.38 -8.74 7.22
N VAL A 58 -15.02 -7.55 7.65
CA VAL A 58 -13.75 -6.91 7.32
C VAL A 58 -12.96 -6.63 8.60
N PHE A 59 -11.69 -6.99 8.58
CA PHE A 59 -10.75 -6.72 9.66
C PHE A 59 -9.91 -5.51 9.33
N HIS A 60 -9.56 -4.71 10.34
CA HIS A 60 -8.63 -3.61 10.21
C HIS A 60 -7.58 -3.66 11.31
N CYS A 61 -6.30 -3.53 10.92
CA CYS A 61 -5.19 -3.42 11.86
C CYS A 61 -4.85 -1.94 12.13
N PRO A 62 -4.41 -1.60 13.36
CA PRO A 62 -3.98 -0.25 13.72
C PRO A 62 -2.68 0.12 13.00
N SER A 63 -2.36 1.42 12.99
CA SER A 63 -1.14 1.95 12.37
C SER A 63 0.11 1.22 12.87
N GLY A 64 1.02 0.88 11.95
CA GLY A 64 2.24 0.14 12.28
C GLY A 64 2.05 -1.37 12.42
N HIS A 65 0.86 -1.91 12.15
CA HIS A 65 0.61 -3.34 12.07
C HIS A 65 0.17 -3.73 10.66
N GLN A 66 0.73 -4.82 10.15
CA GLN A 66 0.34 -5.43 8.88
C GLN A 66 -0.49 -6.67 9.18
N MET A 67 -1.57 -6.78 8.42
CA MET A 67 -2.45 -7.92 8.51
C MET A 67 -1.83 -9.13 7.85
N VAL A 68 -1.83 -10.26 8.55
CA VAL A 68 -1.42 -11.56 8.02
C VAL A 68 -2.65 -12.45 7.90
N GLY A 69 -2.98 -12.84 6.66
CA GLY A 69 -4.17 -13.59 6.31
C GLY A 69 -5.15 -12.76 5.46
N SER A 70 -6.40 -13.22 5.38
CA SER A 70 -7.46 -12.53 4.64
C SER A 70 -8.12 -11.48 5.52
N GLY A 71 -8.09 -10.21 5.11
CA GLY A 71 -8.83 -9.14 5.79
C GLY A 71 -10.33 -9.15 5.54
N LEU A 72 -10.79 -9.99 4.62
CA LEU A 72 -12.19 -10.14 4.24
C LEU A 72 -12.61 -11.59 4.46
N LEU A 73 -13.57 -11.80 5.35
CA LEU A 73 -14.15 -13.10 5.65
C LEU A 73 -15.61 -13.11 5.19
N THR A 74 -16.00 -14.13 4.43
CA THR A 74 -17.39 -14.31 3.99
C THR A 74 -17.93 -15.63 4.53
N CYS A 75 -19.10 -15.59 5.15
CA CYS A 75 -19.77 -16.80 5.64
C CYS A 75 -20.43 -17.51 4.45
N ALA A 76 -19.94 -18.69 4.10
CA ALA A 76 -20.43 -19.45 2.96
C ALA A 76 -20.55 -20.94 3.27
N TRP A 77 -21.32 -21.66 2.46
CA TRP A 77 -21.38 -23.12 2.57
C TRP A 77 -20.07 -23.75 2.12
N LYS A 78 -19.50 -24.56 3.00
CA LYS A 78 -18.33 -25.40 2.74
C LYS A 78 -18.76 -26.86 2.86
N GLY A 79 -19.31 -27.38 1.77
CA GLY A 79 -19.97 -28.68 1.76
C GLY A 79 -21.30 -28.62 2.51
N SER A 80 -21.41 -29.36 3.62
CA SER A 80 -22.64 -29.47 4.43
C SER A 80 -22.64 -28.58 5.69
N ILE A 81 -21.67 -27.68 5.82
CA ILE A 81 -21.46 -26.83 7.00
C ILE A 81 -21.25 -25.38 6.53
N ALA A 82 -21.81 -24.40 7.26
CA ALA A 82 -21.46 -23.00 7.07
C ALA A 82 -20.11 -22.70 7.74
N ASP A 83 -19.14 -22.24 6.96
CA ASP A 83 -17.79 -21.93 7.43
C ASP A 83 -17.32 -20.60 6.84
N TRP A 84 -16.36 -19.97 7.49
CA TRP A 84 -15.75 -18.76 6.96
C TRP A 84 -14.87 -19.09 5.75
N SER A 85 -14.93 -18.24 4.72
CA SER A 85 -14.15 -18.39 3.49
C SER A 85 -12.63 -18.39 3.72
N SER A 86 -12.17 -17.79 4.83
CA SER A 86 -10.77 -17.69 5.20
C SER A 86 -10.62 -17.73 6.72
N GLY A 87 -9.42 -18.09 7.20
CA GLY A 87 -9.12 -18.06 8.63
C GLY A 87 -9.04 -16.64 9.18
N THR A 88 -9.24 -16.49 10.50
CA THR A 88 -9.15 -15.21 11.20
C THR A 88 -7.77 -14.59 11.01
N PRO A 89 -7.67 -13.36 10.47
CA PRO A 89 -6.39 -12.70 10.26
C PRO A 89 -5.77 -12.26 11.60
N VAL A 90 -4.44 -12.16 11.62
CA VAL A 90 -3.68 -11.69 12.78
C VAL A 90 -2.94 -10.41 12.40
N CYS A 91 -3.02 -9.39 13.26
CA CYS A 91 -2.23 -8.17 13.11
C CYS A 91 -0.83 -8.40 13.68
N LYS A 92 0.20 -8.33 12.82
CA LYS A 92 1.61 -8.37 13.25
C LYS A 92 2.22 -6.98 13.16
N SER A 93 3.07 -6.62 14.12
CA SER A 93 3.83 -5.36 14.08
C SER A 93 4.72 -5.32 12.84
N VAL A 94 4.59 -4.29 12.03
CA VAL A 94 5.50 -4.07 10.89
C VAL A 94 6.78 -3.47 11.45
N PRO A 95 7.95 -4.10 11.21
CA PRO A 95 9.19 -3.42 11.50
C PRO A 95 9.25 -2.12 10.68
N PRO A 96 9.75 -1.01 11.26
CA PRO A 96 9.72 0.31 10.63
C PRO A 96 10.41 0.41 9.26
N HIS A 97 11.13 -0.64 8.86
CA HIS A 97 11.88 -0.75 7.61
C HIS A 97 11.02 -0.57 6.35
N GLU A 98 9.78 -1.08 6.31
CA GLU A 98 8.92 -0.98 5.11
C GLU A 98 8.48 0.46 4.81
N THR A 99 8.21 1.26 5.85
CA THR A 99 7.86 2.69 5.69
C THR A 99 9.08 3.58 5.46
N PHE A 100 10.27 3.10 5.82
CA PHE A 100 11.50 3.85 5.66
C PHE A 100 11.85 4.03 4.17
N GLY A 101 11.61 3.02 3.34
CA GLY A 101 11.81 3.11 1.89
C GLY A 101 10.99 4.22 1.23
N PHE A 102 9.68 4.28 1.49
CA PHE A 102 8.81 5.34 0.97
C PHE A 102 9.24 6.73 1.45
N LYS A 103 9.56 6.86 2.75
CA LYS A 103 10.04 8.14 3.31
C LYS A 103 11.34 8.59 2.65
N VAL A 104 12.30 7.68 2.45
CA VAL A 104 13.57 7.99 1.79
C VAL A 104 13.36 8.37 0.33
N ALA A 105 12.49 7.66 -0.40
CA ALA A 105 12.16 7.99 -1.78
C ALA A 105 11.51 9.38 -1.90
N VAL A 106 10.57 9.70 -1.01
CA VAL A 106 9.93 11.03 -0.96
C VAL A 106 10.95 12.11 -0.63
N ILE A 107 11.80 11.90 0.38
CA ILE A 107 12.85 12.86 0.76
C ILE A 107 13.82 13.08 -0.42
N ALA A 108 14.29 12.01 -1.07
CA ALA A 108 15.20 12.10 -2.21
C ALA A 108 14.56 12.85 -3.40
N SER A 109 13.27 12.61 -3.67
CA SER A 109 12.51 13.33 -4.68
C SER A 109 12.43 14.82 -4.35
N ILE A 110 12.07 15.19 -3.11
CA ILE A 110 11.98 16.59 -2.66
C ILE A 110 13.32 17.31 -2.80
N VAL A 111 14.41 16.69 -2.34
CA VAL A 111 15.76 17.27 -2.42
C VAL A 111 16.17 17.49 -3.87
N SER A 112 15.89 16.53 -4.76
CA SER A 112 16.21 16.64 -6.18
C SER A 112 15.43 17.78 -6.84
N CYS A 113 14.12 17.89 -6.55
CA CYS A 113 13.28 18.98 -7.06
C CYS A 113 13.77 20.35 -6.60
N ALA A 114 14.14 20.50 -5.33
CA ALA A 114 14.66 21.76 -4.81
C ALA A 114 15.94 22.19 -5.56
N ILE A 115 16.89 21.28 -5.78
CA ILE A 115 18.14 21.59 -6.49
C ILE A 115 17.86 21.98 -7.94
N ILE A 116 17.01 21.24 -8.65
CA ILE A 116 16.65 21.54 -10.05
C ILE A 116 15.96 22.90 -10.16
N LEU A 117 15.06 23.21 -9.23
CA LEU A 117 14.38 24.51 -9.18
C LEU A 117 15.36 25.64 -8.90
N LEU A 118 16.29 25.48 -7.95
CA LEU A 118 17.29 26.50 -7.67
C LEU A 118 18.20 26.77 -8.86
N MET A 119 18.67 25.72 -9.54
CA MET A 119 19.49 25.86 -10.74
C MET A 119 18.70 26.53 -11.87
N SER A 120 17.49 26.06 -12.18
CA SER A 120 16.65 26.67 -13.23
C SER A 120 16.29 28.12 -12.93
N MET A 121 15.95 28.47 -11.69
CA MET A 121 15.66 29.85 -11.29
C MET A 121 16.89 30.74 -11.43
N ALA A 122 18.10 30.26 -11.09
CA ALA A 122 19.33 31.02 -11.28
C ALA A 122 19.61 31.29 -12.77
N PHE A 123 19.43 30.28 -13.63
CA PHE A 123 19.58 30.45 -15.08
C PHE A 123 18.56 31.42 -15.65
N LEU A 124 17.27 31.24 -15.31
CA LEU A 124 16.20 32.13 -15.76
C LEU A 124 16.44 33.57 -15.28
N THR A 125 16.81 33.76 -14.02
CA THR A 125 17.11 35.10 -13.47
C THR A 125 18.29 35.75 -14.20
N CYS A 126 19.38 35.01 -14.43
CA CYS A 126 20.52 35.53 -15.18
C CYS A 126 20.15 35.92 -16.62
N CYS A 127 19.37 35.06 -17.30
CA CYS A 127 18.84 35.33 -18.63
C CYS A 127 17.94 36.57 -18.64
N LEU A 128 17.04 36.71 -17.66
CA LEU A 128 16.14 37.85 -17.54
C LEU A 128 16.91 39.14 -17.26
N LEU A 129 17.88 39.12 -16.35
CA LEU A 129 18.75 40.27 -16.06
C LEU A 129 19.57 40.68 -17.30
N LYS A 130 20.09 39.71 -18.06
CA LYS A 130 20.77 39.97 -19.34
C LYS A 130 19.82 40.54 -20.39
N CYS A 131 18.59 40.02 -20.48
CA CYS A 131 17.56 40.52 -21.39
C CYS A 131 17.14 41.95 -21.05
N VAL A 132 16.93 42.26 -19.77
CA VAL A 132 16.62 43.61 -19.29
C VAL A 132 17.80 44.53 -19.54
N LYS A 133 19.03 44.12 -19.22
CA LYS A 133 20.22 44.96 -19.52
C LYS A 133 20.38 45.21 -21.03
N LYS A 134 20.10 44.23 -21.88
CA LYS A 134 20.11 44.38 -23.34
C LYS A 134 18.96 45.25 -23.85
N SER A 135 17.77 45.18 -23.24
CA SER A 135 16.63 46.01 -23.61
C SER A 135 16.83 47.46 -23.19
N GLU A 136 17.38 47.69 -22.00
CA GLU A 136 17.79 49.01 -21.51
C GLU A 136 18.89 49.60 -22.40
N GLN A 137 19.90 48.82 -22.79
CA GLN A 137 20.91 49.25 -23.77
C GLN A 137 20.26 49.65 -25.12
N ARG A 138 19.28 48.87 -25.61
CA ARG A 138 18.54 49.22 -26.83
C ARG A 138 17.64 50.44 -26.66
N ARG A 139 17.10 50.68 -25.46
CA ARG A 139 16.32 51.89 -25.15
C ARG A 139 17.23 53.12 -25.10
N ALA A 140 18.38 53.04 -24.43
CA ALA A 140 19.38 54.11 -24.39
C ALA A 140 19.88 54.45 -25.80
N ASN A 141 20.20 53.46 -26.63
CA ASN A 141 20.62 53.69 -28.02
C ASN A 141 19.51 54.29 -28.91
N ARG A 142 18.23 53.92 -28.68
CA ARG A 142 17.10 54.57 -29.36
C ARG A 142 16.88 56.02 -28.92
N TYR A 143 17.22 56.35 -27.67
CA TYR A 143 17.18 57.73 -27.16
C TYR A 143 18.36 58.58 -27.70
N SER A 144 19.52 57.96 -27.97
CA SER A 144 20.66 58.62 -28.62
C SER A 144 20.47 58.84 -30.14
N GLY A 145 19.65 58.02 -30.80
CA GLY A 145 19.29 58.17 -32.22
C GLY A 145 18.11 59.11 -32.49
N LEU A 146 17.31 59.41 -31.45
CA LEU A 146 16.35 60.50 -31.41
C LEU A 146 16.85 61.58 -30.43
N GLY A 147 18.06 62.07 -30.67
CA GLY A 147 18.40 63.42 -30.19
C GLY A 147 17.47 64.41 -30.89
N PRO A 148 16.82 65.34 -30.17
CA PRO A 148 15.94 66.30 -30.79
C PRO A 148 16.73 67.14 -31.80
N PHE A 149 16.13 67.29 -32.97
CA PHE A 149 16.30 68.38 -33.92
C PHE A 149 15.95 69.75 -33.29
N LEU A 150 16.16 69.92 -31.97
CA LEU A 150 15.74 71.07 -31.19
C LEU A 150 16.69 71.24 -29.99
N GLU A 151 17.80 71.91 -30.24
CA GLU A 151 18.44 72.83 -29.28
C GLU A 151 19.37 73.72 -30.10
N VAL A 152 18.72 74.66 -30.77
CA VAL A 152 19.32 75.89 -31.27
C VAL A 152 19.76 76.70 -30.05
N GLY A 153 21.07 76.70 -29.79
CA GLY A 153 21.80 77.78 -29.13
C GLY A 153 21.63 77.97 -27.62
N LEU A 154 22.70 77.72 -26.85
CA LEU A 154 23.60 78.77 -26.34
C LEU A 154 24.83 78.13 -25.67
N PRO A 155 26.00 78.80 -25.68
CA PRO A 155 27.28 78.23 -25.31
C PRO A 155 27.51 78.27 -23.79
N CYS A 156 28.46 77.43 -23.38
CA CYS A 156 29.08 77.33 -22.06
C CYS A 156 29.20 78.68 -21.32
N LEU A 157 28.70 78.73 -20.07
CA LEU A 157 29.26 79.53 -18.99
C LEU A 157 29.20 78.73 -17.68
#